data_AF-A0A2D8PLF4-F1
#
_entry.id   AF-A0A2D8PLF4-F1
#
_cell.length_a   1.000
_cell.length_b   1.000
_cell.length_c   1.000
_cell.angle_alpha   90.00
_cell.angle_beta   90.00
_cell.angle_gamma   90.00
#
_symmetry.space_group_name_H-M   'P 1'
#
loop_
_entity.id
_entity.type
_entity.pdbx_description
1 polymer ?
#
loop_
_entity_poly.entity_id
_entity_poly.type
_entity_poly.pdbx_seq_one_letter_code
_entity_poly.pdbx_strand_id
1 'polypeptide(L)' 'MSKFQSGSHWGIYTVEVEDSKVVGVEPFEKDPNPSPLIESIPSAVHAENRITSPMVRKGWLERGHES' A
#
# COMPACT_ATOMS: atom_id res chain seq x y z
N MET A 1 12.15 5.70 14.39
CA MET A 1 10.94 4.97 13.98
C MET A 1 9.70 5.65 14.55
N SER A 2 8.72 5.99 13.70
CA SER A 2 7.42 6.57 14.09
C SER A 2 6.31 5.52 13.89
N LYS A 3 5.24 5.60 14.69
CA LYS A 3 4.11 4.67 14.65
C LYS A 3 2.79 5.41 14.40
N PHE A 4 1.95 4.88 13.52
CA PHE A 4 0.65 5.45 13.16
C PHE A 4 -0.44 4.38 13.13
N GLN A 5 -1.60 4.63 13.75
CA GLN A 5 -2.73 3.71 13.65
C GLN A 5 -3.44 3.91 12.30
N SER A 6 -3.75 2.80 11.61
CA SER A 6 -4.51 2.78 10.37
C SER A 6 -5.39 1.54 10.30
N GLY A 7 -6.12 1.37 9.20
CA GLY A 7 -6.93 0.19 8.96
C GLY A 7 -7.15 -0.07 7.47
N SER A 8 -7.52 -1.30 7.15
CA SER A 8 -7.89 -1.74 5.81
C SER A 8 -8.95 -2.85 5.90
N HIS A 9 -9.30 -3.49 4.78
CA HIS A 9 -10.22 -4.64 4.80
C HIS A 9 -9.71 -5.85 5.62
N TRP A 10 -8.46 -5.83 6.08
CA TRP A 10 -7.80 -6.92 6.83
C TRP A 10 -7.71 -6.64 8.34
N GLY A 11 -8.28 -5.51 8.80
CA GLY A 11 -8.32 -5.14 10.21
C GLY A 11 -7.64 -3.79 10.50
N ILE A 12 -7.56 -3.47 11.80
CA ILE A 12 -6.86 -2.31 12.34
C ILE A 12 -5.43 -2.74 12.68
N TYR A 13 -4.45 -1.89 12.39
CA TYR A 13 -3.05 -2.16 12.69
C TYR A 13 -2.28 -0.86 12.89
N THR A 14 -1.13 -0.96 13.55
CA THR A 14 -0.17 0.14 13.68
C THR A 14 0.87 -0.01 12.59
N VAL A 15 1.07 1.05 11.80
CA VAL A 15 2.10 1.13 10.76
C VAL A 15 3.39 1.67 11.37
N GLU A 16 4.50 0.99 11.11
CA GLU A 16 5.83 1.42 11.52
C GLU A 16 6.54 2.11 10.36
N VAL A 17 7.07 3.32 10.61
CA VAL A 17 7.68 4.18 9.60
C VAL A 17 9.10 4.57 10.03
N GLU A 18 10.06 4.38 9.11
CA GLU A 18 11.44 4.80 9.24
C GLU A 18 11.87 5.48 7.93
N ASP A 19 12.57 6.63 8.01
CA ASP A 19 13.02 7.41 6.85
C ASP A 19 11.93 7.64 5.79
N SER A 20 10.73 8.00 6.24
CA SER A 20 9.53 8.20 5.40
C SER A 20 9.06 6.95 4.63
N LYS A 21 9.53 5.76 5.03
CA LYS A 21 9.17 4.48 4.43
C LYS A 21 8.40 3.63 5.44
N VAL A 22 7.30 3.02 4.99
CA VAL A 22 6.63 1.97 5.76
C VAL A 22 7.52 0.74 5.79
N VAL A 23 7.91 0.30 6.99
CA VAL A 23 8.85 -0.82 7.19
C VAL A 23 8.22 -2.02 7.87
N GLY A 24 7.09 -1.83 8.57
CA GLY A 24 6.43 -2.89 9.32
C GLY A 24 5.00 -2.53 9.68
N VAL A 25 4.30 -3.52 10.23
CA VAL A 25 3.01 -3.33 10.89
C VAL A 25 2.92 -4.19 12.14
N GLU A 26 2.12 -3.76 13.10
CA GLU A 26 1.77 -4.53 14.29
C GLU A 26 0.23 -4.68 14.37
N PRO A 27 -0.29 -5.87 14.73
CA PRO A 27 -1.71 -6.05 14.97
C PRO A 27 -2.27 -5.07 15.99
N PHE A 28 -3.54 -4.70 15.86
CA PHE A 28 -4.23 -3.98 16.92
C PHE A 28 -4.38 -4.87 18.15
N GLU A 29 -3.94 -4.38 19.31
CA GLU A 29 -3.86 -5.16 20.57
C GLU A 29 -5.21 -5.79 21.00
N LYS A 30 -6.33 -5.18 20.62
CA LYS A 30 -7.67 -5.68 20.98
C LYS A 30 -8.29 -6.58 19.92
N ASP A 31 -7.59 -6.86 18.82
CA ASP A 31 -8.03 -7.85 17.83
C ASP A 31 -7.65 -9.25 18.34
N PRO A 32 -8.62 -10.11 18.69
CA PRO A 32 -8.32 -11.45 19.22
C PRO A 32 -7.81 -12.42 18.15
N ASN A 33 -7.94 -12.09 16.85
CA ASN A 33 -7.51 -12.96 15.75
C ASN A 33 -7.10 -12.12 14.53
N PRO A 34 -5.98 -11.38 14.61
CA PRO A 34 -5.57 -10.48 13.54
C PRO A 34 -5.24 -11.23 12.26
N SER A 35 -5.58 -10.65 11.11
CA SER A 35 -5.26 -11.25 9.82
C SER A 35 -3.74 -11.23 9.58
N PRO A 36 -3.09 -12.37 9.27
CA PRO A 36 -1.66 -12.39 8.94
C PRO A 36 -1.34 -11.60 7.65
N LEU A 37 -2.34 -11.30 6.84
CA LEU A 37 -2.16 -10.54 5.60
C LEU A 37 -1.75 -9.08 5.83
N ILE A 38 -1.90 -8.53 7.05
CA ILE A 38 -1.39 -7.17 7.34
C ILE A 38 0.13 -7.09 7.17
N GLU A 39 0.85 -8.20 7.35
CA GLU A 39 2.31 -8.26 7.15
C GLU A 39 2.72 -7.96 5.71
N SER A 40 1.79 -8.04 4.74
CA SER A 40 2.03 -7.68 3.34
C SER A 40 2.03 -6.17 3.08
N ILE A 41 1.61 -5.33 4.03
CA ILE A 41 1.46 -3.89 3.80
C ILE A 41 2.77 -3.23 3.33
N PRO A 42 3.95 -3.44 3.95
CA PRO A 42 5.19 -2.86 3.48
C PRO A 42 5.54 -3.30 2.04
N SER A 43 5.38 -4.57 1.70
CA SER A 43 5.70 -5.07 0.35
C SER A 43 4.69 -4.58 -0.69
N ALA A 44 3.42 -4.42 -0.33
CA ALA A 44 2.38 -3.91 -1.23
C ALA A 44 2.56 -2.44 -1.59
N VAL A 45 2.89 -1.57 -0.63
CA VAL A 45 3.05 -0.13 -0.91
C VAL A 45 4.35 0.19 -1.66
N HIS A 46 5.37 -0.67 -1.53
CA HIS A 46 6.68 -0.53 -2.18
C HIS A 46 6.92 -1.54 -3.33
N ALA A 47 5.87 -2.20 -3.82
CA ALA A 47 6.00 -3.23 -4.84
C ALA A 47 6.60 -2.68 -6.14
N GLU A 48 7.40 -3.49 -6.84
CA GLU A 48 8.04 -3.10 -8.12
C GLU A 48 7.02 -2.74 -9.21
N ASN A 49 5.81 -3.30 -9.14
CA ASN A 49 4.71 -3.03 -10.06
C ASN A 49 3.83 -1.83 -9.66
N ARG A 50 4.27 -1.02 -8.67
CA ARG A 50 3.56 0.20 -8.29
C ARG A 50 3.56 1.19 -9.46
N ILE A 51 2.37 1.65 -9.85
CA ILE A 51 2.21 2.73 -10.83
C ILE A 51 2.80 4.02 -10.24
N THR A 52 3.87 4.54 -10.85
CA THR A 52 4.64 5.70 -10.36
C THR A 52 4.27 7.01 -11.05
N SER A 53 3.62 6.95 -12.21
CA SER A 53 3.23 8.13 -12.98
C SER A 53 1.92 7.90 -13.73
N PRO A 54 1.19 8.97 -14.10
CA PRO A 54 0.14 8.89 -15.09
C PRO A 54 0.71 8.35 -16.42
N MET A 55 -0.08 7.52 -17.11
CA MET A 55 0.29 6.93 -18.40
C MET A 55 -0.90 7.01 -19.35
N VAL A 56 -0.62 7.12 -20.65
CA VAL A 56 -1.63 7.08 -21.71
C VAL A 56 -1.22 6.00 -22.71
N ARG A 57 -2.15 5.14 -23.11
CA ARG A 57 -1.89 4.13 -24.15
C ARG A 57 -1.46 4.85 -25.43
N LYS A 58 -0.33 4.44 -26.02
CA LYS A 58 0.29 5.09 -27.20
C LYS A 58 -0.72 5.46 -28.30
N GLY A 59 -1.55 4.53 -28.74
CA GLY A 59 -2.53 4.81 -29.79
C GLY A 59 -3.56 5.87 -29.40
N TRP A 60 -4.01 5.91 -28.14
CA TRP A 60 -4.92 6.95 -27.66
C TRP A 60 -4.23 8.30 -27.56
N LEU A 61 -2.97 8.33 -27.10
CA LEU A 61 -2.17 9.54 -27.04
C LEU A 61 -1.96 10.14 -28.44
N GLU A 62 -1.77 9.29 -29.44
CA GLU A 62 -1.47 9.70 -30.81
C GLU A 62 -2.72 10.00 -31.66
N ARG A 63 -3.82 9.26 -31.47
CA ARG A 63 -5.00 9.29 -32.35
C ARG A 63 -6.34 9.56 -31.66
N GLY A 64 -6.38 9.65 -30.34
CA GLY A 64 -7.62 9.83 -29.59
C GLY A 64 -8.65 8.75 -29.92
N HIS A 65 -9.88 9.16 -30.24
CA HIS A 65 -10.98 8.24 -30.55
C HIS A 65 -10.79 7.39 -31.83
N GLU A 66 -9.82 7.75 -32.70
CA GLU A 66 -9.48 7.00 -33.92
C GLU A 66 -8.43 5.89 -33.67
N SER A 67 -8.05 5.68 -32.41
CA SER A 67 -6.94 4.81 -32.01
C SER A 67 -7.18 3.32 -32.11
#